data_AF-A0A3N0BV27-F1
#
_entry.id   AF-A0A3N0BV27-F1
#
_cell.length_a   1.000
_cell.length_b   1.000
_cell.length_c   1.000
_cell.angle_alpha   90.00
_cell.angle_beta   90.00
_cell.angle_gamma   90.00
#
_symmetry.space_group_name_H-M   'P 1'
#
loop_
_entity.id
_entity.type
_entity.pdbx_description
1 polymer ?
#
loop_
_entity_poly.entity_id
_entity_poly.type
_entity_poly.pdbx_seq_one_letter_code
_entity_poly.pdbx_strand_id
1 'polypeptide(L)'
;MKKLCFLFLVSVSIVTACTNNNKTESDSIEFKNVNSSITKSFSSLKTLDTFKIELIGRKPEEMMLHFTIKNAKGKEIYNTKLKGTDLVGNTDPNIDLSKEKDQIIFLKTITSNFFSDDNFLEPAVMPDDKADNNTPDKALYKELKKSGLNGFKYRLGKEDNLYIAWSEKEQKVKIYYKCC
;
A
#
# COMPACT_ATOMS: atom_id res chain seq x y z
N MET A 1 -24.58 16.73 68.86
CA MET A 1 -23.25 17.10 69.38
C MET A 1 -22.23 16.53 68.39
N LYS A 2 -21.78 17.26 67.36
CA LYS A 2 -20.73 18.30 67.28
C LYS A 2 -19.31 17.78 67.62
N LYS A 3 -18.37 18.10 66.69
CA LYS A 3 -16.88 18.03 66.72
C LYS A 3 -16.30 16.72 66.16
N LEU A 4 -15.69 16.67 64.96
CA LEU A 4 -14.54 17.42 64.42
C LEU A 4 -13.30 17.32 65.32
N CYS A 5 -12.37 16.44 64.96
CA CYS A 5 -10.96 16.58 65.29
C CYS A 5 -10.11 16.23 64.07
N PHE A 6 -9.52 17.30 63.54
CA PHE A 6 -8.42 17.37 62.60
C PHE A 6 -7.20 16.59 63.11
N LEU A 7 -6.56 15.83 62.22
CA LEU A 7 -5.16 15.44 62.35
C LEU A 7 -4.47 15.74 61.02
N PHE A 8 -3.83 16.91 60.99
CA PHE A 8 -2.72 17.24 60.10
C PHE A 8 -1.44 16.79 60.82
N LEU A 9 -0.51 16.11 60.13
CA LEU A 9 0.85 16.62 59.91
C LEU A 9 1.73 15.61 59.14
N VAL A 10 2.30 16.12 58.04
CA VAL A 10 3.67 15.91 57.53
C VAL A 10 4.01 14.57 56.90
N SER A 11 3.99 14.56 55.56
CA SER A 11 4.94 13.80 54.75
C SER A 11 5.78 14.78 53.93
N VAL A 12 7.07 14.83 54.28
CA VAL A 12 8.12 15.58 53.58
C VAL A 12 8.32 14.94 52.20
N SER A 13 8.00 15.68 51.14
CA SER A 13 8.35 15.28 49.78
C SER A 13 9.73 15.85 49.44
N ILE A 14 10.72 14.97 49.40
CA ILE A 14 12.08 15.27 48.90
C ILE A 14 11.98 15.34 47.38
N VAL A 15 12.20 16.53 46.82
CA VAL A 15 12.29 16.72 45.37
C VAL A 15 13.67 16.26 44.92
N THR A 16 13.76 15.05 44.38
CA THR A 16 14.95 14.60 43.65
C THR A 16 14.89 15.14 42.22
N ALA A 17 15.72 16.16 41.95
CA ALA A 17 15.96 16.62 40.58
C ALA A 17 16.88 15.62 39.87
N CYS A 18 16.32 14.81 38.97
CA CYS A 18 17.10 14.05 38.01
C CYS A 18 17.51 14.97 36.84
N THR A 19 18.76 15.41 36.83
CA THR A 19 19.42 15.96 35.64
C THR A 19 19.78 14.81 34.71
N ASN A 20 18.89 14.49 33.76
CA ASN A 20 19.24 13.59 32.66
C ASN A 20 19.78 14.41 31.49
N ASN A 21 21.07 14.73 31.60
CA ASN A 21 21.87 15.18 30.48
C ASN A 21 22.32 13.92 29.74
N ASN A 22 21.77 13.70 28.54
CA ASN A 22 22.38 12.99 27.40
C ASN A 22 21.31 12.82 26.32
N LYS A 23 21.01 13.92 25.60
CA LYS A 23 20.40 13.83 24.28
C LYS A 23 21.46 13.33 23.31
N THR A 24 21.58 12.02 23.17
CA THR A 24 21.98 11.45 21.89
C THR A 24 20.71 11.47 21.06
N GLU A 25 20.53 12.51 20.24
CA GLU A 25 19.57 12.49 19.15
C GLU A 25 20.02 11.38 18.19
N SER A 26 19.61 10.14 18.47
CA SER A 26 19.52 9.16 17.40
C SER A 26 18.43 9.70 16.48
N ASP A 27 18.84 10.10 15.30
CA ASP A 27 18.00 10.52 14.17
C ASP A 27 17.19 9.31 13.64
N SER A 28 16.59 8.53 14.57
CA SER A 28 15.73 7.41 14.26
C SER A 28 14.44 8.00 13.74
N ILE A 29 14.36 8.13 12.41
CA ILE A 29 13.11 8.41 11.71
C ILE A 29 12.11 7.36 12.20
N GLU A 30 11.13 7.78 13.02
CA GLU A 30 10.09 6.89 13.49
C GLU A 30 9.27 6.43 12.28
N PHE A 31 9.49 5.19 11.85
CA PHE A 31 8.75 4.62 10.74
C PHE A 31 7.36 4.23 11.21
N LYS A 32 6.40 5.14 11.07
CA LYS A 32 4.98 4.79 11.16
C LYS A 32 4.63 3.94 9.94
N ASN A 33 4.28 2.68 10.17
CA ASN A 33 3.78 1.78 9.13
C ASN A 33 2.68 2.48 8.32
N VAL A 34 2.79 2.46 7.00
CA VAL A 34 1.76 3.02 6.11
C VAL A 34 0.81 1.90 5.76
N ASN A 35 -0.47 2.08 6.11
CA ASN A 35 -1.55 1.17 5.78
C ASN A 35 -2.66 2.00 5.12
N SER A 36 -3.14 1.55 3.97
CA SER A 36 -4.24 2.17 3.25
C SER A 36 -5.20 1.11 2.76
N SER A 37 -6.49 1.45 2.71
CA SER A 37 -7.53 0.57 2.18
C SER A 37 -8.63 1.39 1.52
N ILE A 38 -9.17 0.83 0.43
CA ILE A 38 -10.29 1.40 -0.31
C ILE A 38 -11.21 0.27 -0.78
N THR A 39 -12.48 0.60 -0.99
CA THR A 39 -13.46 -0.30 -1.61
C THR A 39 -13.83 0.18 -3.00
N LYS A 40 -13.68 -0.69 -4.00
CA LYS A 40 -14.00 -0.41 -5.41
C LYS A 40 -14.59 -1.67 -6.06
N SER A 41 -15.38 -1.49 -7.11
CA SER A 41 -15.84 -2.60 -7.94
C SER A 41 -14.67 -3.16 -8.75
N PHE A 42 -14.47 -4.47 -8.71
CA PHE A 42 -13.34 -5.13 -9.41
C PHE A 42 -13.67 -6.55 -9.88
N SER A 43 -13.95 -7.49 -8.97
CA SER A 43 -14.37 -8.86 -9.34
C SER A 43 -15.85 -8.98 -9.73
N SER A 44 -16.61 -7.89 -9.59
CA SER A 44 -18.03 -7.79 -9.89
C SER A 44 -18.42 -6.32 -10.04
N LEU A 45 -19.25 -5.99 -11.03
CA LEU A 45 -19.81 -4.64 -11.23
C LEU A 45 -20.86 -4.25 -10.18
N LYS A 46 -21.35 -5.21 -9.38
CA LYS A 46 -22.47 -5.02 -8.44
C LYS A 46 -22.05 -4.94 -6.99
N THR A 47 -20.84 -5.40 -6.68
CA THR A 47 -20.36 -5.53 -5.31
C THR A 47 -18.97 -4.93 -5.20
N LEU A 48 -18.66 -4.38 -4.03
CA LEU A 48 -17.36 -3.77 -3.79
C LEU A 48 -16.39 -4.79 -3.20
N ASP A 49 -15.17 -4.76 -3.71
CA ASP A 49 -14.04 -5.50 -3.18
C ASP A 49 -13.16 -4.55 -2.36
N THR A 50 -12.48 -5.09 -1.35
CA THR A 50 -11.55 -4.34 -0.51
C THR A 50 -10.14 -4.50 -1.03
N PHE A 51 -9.55 -3.38 -1.44
CA PHE A 51 -8.13 -3.24 -1.74
C PHE A 51 -7.42 -2.79 -0.47
N LYS A 52 -6.27 -3.39 -0.16
CA LYS A 52 -5.46 -3.01 1.01
C LYS A 52 -3.98 -3.11 0.70
N ILE A 53 -3.23 -2.10 1.14
CA ILE A 53 -1.78 -2.10 1.13
C ILE A 53 -1.20 -1.87 2.52
N GLU A 54 -0.07 -2.50 2.81
CA GLU A 54 0.70 -2.32 4.04
C GLU A 54 2.19 -2.27 3.70
N LEU A 55 2.86 -1.16 4.02
CA LEU A 55 4.31 -1.05 3.94
C LEU A 55 4.92 -1.38 5.30
N ILE A 56 5.66 -2.48 5.35
CA ILE A 56 6.25 -3.05 6.57
C ILE A 56 7.76 -3.05 6.43
N GLY A 57 8.48 -2.71 7.50
CA GLY A 57 9.95 -2.69 7.53
C GLY A 57 10.47 -1.32 7.97
N ARG A 58 11.70 -1.27 8.50
CA ARG A 58 12.28 -0.02 9.04
C ARG A 58 13.32 0.59 8.11
N LYS A 59 14.02 -0.23 7.35
CA LYS A 59 15.03 0.19 6.37
C LYS A 59 14.59 -0.17 4.95
N PRO A 60 14.96 0.59 3.92
CA PRO A 60 14.57 0.34 2.53
C PRO A 60 14.83 -1.10 2.05
N GLU A 61 15.97 -1.70 2.44
CA GLU A 61 16.34 -3.07 2.09
C GLU A 61 15.50 -4.15 2.76
N GLU A 62 14.85 -3.82 3.88
CA GLU A 62 13.95 -4.69 4.63
C GLU A 62 12.47 -4.41 4.33
N MET A 63 12.18 -3.30 3.65
CA MET A 63 10.81 -2.86 3.41
C MET A 63 10.09 -3.77 2.41
N MET A 64 8.85 -4.10 2.73
CA MET A 64 7.95 -4.90 1.93
C MET A 64 6.59 -4.21 1.85
N LEU A 65 6.14 -3.90 0.64
CA LEU A 65 4.77 -3.48 0.37
C LEU A 65 3.92 -4.73 0.12
N HIS A 66 2.99 -5.01 1.02
CA HIS A 66 2.01 -6.07 0.87
C HIS A 66 0.75 -5.50 0.24
N PHE A 67 0.33 -6.02 -0.91
CA PHE A 67 -0.90 -5.63 -1.58
C PHE A 67 -1.87 -6.82 -1.64
N THR A 68 -3.10 -6.61 -1.17
CA THR A 68 -4.15 -7.63 -1.15
C THR A 68 -5.47 -7.08 -1.71
N ILE A 69 -6.25 -7.98 -2.29
CA ILE A 69 -7.64 -7.72 -2.68
C ILE A 69 -8.51 -8.83 -2.06
N LYS A 70 -9.55 -8.42 -1.34
CA LYS A 70 -10.60 -9.32 -0.83
C LYS A 70 -11.92 -9.02 -1.51
N ASN A 71 -12.64 -10.05 -1.92
CA ASN A 71 -13.96 -9.85 -2.51
C ASN A 71 -15.01 -9.47 -1.45
N ALA A 72 -16.22 -9.14 -1.90
CA ALA A 72 -17.35 -8.80 -1.03
C ALA A 72 -17.72 -9.86 0.03
N LYS A 73 -17.26 -11.11 -0.10
CA LYS A 73 -17.44 -12.19 0.88
C LYS A 73 -16.29 -12.27 1.90
N GLY A 74 -15.33 -11.35 1.83
CA GLY A 74 -14.11 -11.34 2.64
C GLY A 74 -13.04 -12.35 2.20
N LYS A 75 -13.24 -13.06 1.08
CA LYS A 75 -12.27 -14.03 0.55
C LYS A 75 -11.13 -13.27 -0.14
N GLU A 76 -9.89 -13.56 0.23
CA GLU A 76 -8.72 -13.08 -0.50
C GLU A 76 -8.71 -13.67 -1.91
N ILE A 77 -8.67 -12.79 -2.91
CA ILE A 77 -8.64 -13.13 -4.34
C ILE A 77 -7.34 -12.70 -5.01
N TYR A 78 -6.54 -11.87 -4.34
CA TYR A 78 -5.23 -11.44 -4.80
C TYR A 78 -4.31 -11.10 -3.63
N ASN A 79 -3.04 -11.45 -3.76
CA ASN A 79 -2.00 -11.18 -2.78
C ASN A 79 -0.65 -11.10 -3.50
N THR A 80 0.06 -10.00 -3.31
CA THR A 80 1.44 -9.83 -3.80
C THR A 80 2.27 -9.04 -2.81
N LYS A 81 3.59 -9.22 -2.88
CA LYS A 81 4.56 -8.53 -2.04
C LYS A 81 5.64 -7.94 -2.93
N LEU A 82 5.90 -6.64 -2.76
CA LEU A 82 6.92 -5.90 -3.51
C LEU A 82 8.03 -5.48 -2.55
N LYS A 83 9.29 -5.75 -2.92
CA LYS A 83 10.43 -5.30 -2.11
C LYS A 83 10.62 -3.79 -2.27
N GLY A 84 10.97 -3.12 -1.19
CA GLY A 84 11.35 -1.71 -1.21
C GLY A 84 12.50 -1.45 -2.17
N THR A 85 13.48 -2.36 -2.23
CA THR A 85 14.61 -2.30 -3.18
C THR A 85 14.18 -2.31 -4.63
N ASP A 86 13.15 -3.07 -4.98
CA ASP A 86 12.69 -3.19 -6.38
C ASP A 86 11.95 -1.92 -6.79
N LEU A 87 11.17 -1.35 -5.85
CA LEU A 87 10.49 -0.07 -6.04
C LEU A 87 11.48 1.10 -6.16
N VAL A 88 12.54 1.12 -5.34
CA VAL A 88 13.60 2.14 -5.36
C VAL A 88 14.51 1.98 -6.58
N GLY A 89 15.01 0.77 -6.84
CA GLY A 89 16.01 0.50 -7.88
C GLY A 89 15.50 0.74 -9.29
N ASN A 90 14.18 0.67 -9.47
CA ASN A 90 13.51 1.02 -10.71
C ASN A 90 12.87 2.40 -10.59
N THR A 91 13.60 3.44 -10.18
CA THR A 91 13.09 4.82 -10.13
C THR A 91 13.64 5.66 -11.28
N ASP A 92 12.98 6.77 -11.60
CA ASP A 92 13.53 7.80 -12.50
C ASP A 92 14.97 8.18 -12.09
N PRO A 93 15.96 8.06 -13.00
CA PRO A 93 17.36 8.40 -12.70
C PRO A 93 17.57 9.86 -12.30
N ASN A 94 16.60 10.74 -12.54
CA ASN A 94 16.65 12.14 -12.11
C ASN A 94 16.28 12.33 -10.63
N ILE A 95 15.79 11.29 -9.95
CA ILE A 95 15.50 11.33 -8.51
C ILE A 95 16.72 10.82 -7.75
N ASP A 96 17.33 11.69 -6.94
CA ASP A 96 18.42 11.28 -6.03
C ASP A 96 17.85 10.48 -4.86
N LEU A 97 18.03 9.16 -4.93
CA LEU A 97 17.71 8.21 -3.86
C LEU A 97 18.98 7.63 -3.22
N SER A 98 20.12 8.33 -3.28
CA SER A 98 21.37 7.86 -2.68
C SER A 98 21.32 7.77 -1.16
N LYS A 99 20.44 8.54 -0.51
CA LYS A 99 20.26 8.58 0.94
C LYS A 99 19.09 7.71 1.37
N GLU A 100 19.29 6.95 2.45
CA GLU A 100 18.26 6.08 3.05
C GLU A 100 16.98 6.84 3.38
N LYS A 101 17.10 8.04 3.97
CA LYS A 101 15.95 8.90 4.31
C LYS A 101 15.09 9.22 3.09
N ASP A 102 15.72 9.51 1.95
CA ASP A 102 15.03 9.88 0.72
C ASP A 102 14.34 8.65 0.09
N GLN A 103 14.97 7.47 0.18
CA GLN A 103 14.34 6.19 -0.18
C GLN A 103 13.10 5.90 0.68
N ILE A 104 13.18 6.12 2.00
CA ILE A 104 12.04 5.94 2.91
C ILE A 104 10.89 6.89 2.55
N ILE A 105 11.19 8.16 2.28
CA ILE A 105 10.18 9.14 1.86
C ILE A 105 9.55 8.72 0.53
N PHE A 106 10.37 8.30 -0.43
CA PHE A 106 9.91 7.82 -1.73
C PHE A 106 8.96 6.62 -1.61
N LEU A 107 9.31 5.60 -0.84
CA LEU A 107 8.48 4.43 -0.60
C LEU A 107 7.16 4.79 0.08
N LYS A 108 7.17 5.72 1.03
CA LYS A 108 5.95 6.26 1.65
C LYS A 108 5.06 6.96 0.61
N THR A 109 5.65 7.78 -0.27
CA THR A 109 4.90 8.46 -1.34
C THR A 109 4.27 7.48 -2.33
N ILE A 110 5.01 6.45 -2.77
CA ILE A 110 4.44 5.37 -3.61
C ILE A 110 3.24 4.75 -2.90
N THR A 111 3.40 4.42 -1.62
CA THR A 111 2.36 3.78 -0.83
C THR A 111 1.13 4.68 -0.66
N SER A 112 1.31 5.97 -0.41
CA SER A 112 0.22 6.95 -0.31
C SER A 112 -0.54 7.12 -1.62
N ASN A 113 0.14 7.00 -2.76
CA ASN A 113 -0.45 7.16 -4.09
C ASN A 113 -0.90 5.84 -4.73
N PHE A 114 -0.71 4.70 -4.05
CA PHE A 114 -0.95 3.38 -4.65
C PHE A 114 -2.39 3.20 -5.13
N PHE A 115 -3.36 3.80 -4.44
CA PHE A 115 -4.78 3.79 -4.80
C PHE A 115 -5.25 5.11 -5.42
N SER A 116 -4.39 5.84 -6.13
CA SER A 116 -4.84 6.99 -6.94
C SER A 116 -5.92 6.54 -7.94
N ASP A 117 -6.90 7.40 -8.21
CA ASP A 117 -8.01 7.05 -9.11
C ASP A 117 -7.52 6.62 -10.51
N ASP A 118 -6.43 7.21 -11.01
CA ASP A 118 -5.79 6.83 -12.28
C ASP A 118 -5.35 5.36 -12.36
N ASN A 119 -5.21 4.68 -11.21
CA ASN A 119 -4.85 3.27 -11.13
C ASN A 119 -6.05 2.34 -11.28
N PHE A 120 -7.28 2.85 -11.17
CA PHE A 120 -8.51 2.09 -11.41
C PHE A 120 -8.96 2.31 -12.85
N LEU A 121 -9.14 1.21 -13.59
CA LEU A 121 -9.45 1.21 -15.01
C LEU A 121 -10.88 0.71 -15.20
N GLU A 122 -11.77 1.61 -15.61
CA GLU A 122 -13.20 1.32 -15.69
C GLU A 122 -13.69 1.56 -17.13
N PRO A 123 -13.78 0.53 -18.00
CA PRO A 123 -13.45 -0.89 -17.78
C PRO A 123 -11.94 -1.21 -17.91
N ALA A 124 -11.53 -2.44 -17.58
CA ALA A 124 -10.16 -2.92 -17.74
C ALA A 124 -9.66 -2.85 -19.20
N VAL A 125 -10.55 -3.14 -20.15
CA VAL A 125 -10.30 -3.17 -21.59
C VAL A 125 -11.44 -2.46 -22.30
N MET A 126 -11.15 -1.45 -23.11
CA MET A 126 -12.19 -0.72 -23.82
C MET A 126 -12.82 -1.57 -24.95
N PRO A 127 -14.09 -1.34 -25.30
CA PRO A 127 -14.77 -2.05 -26.40
C PRO A 127 -14.09 -1.95 -27.77
N ASP A 128 -13.22 -0.97 -27.99
CA ASP A 128 -12.52 -0.79 -29.25
C ASP A 128 -11.04 -1.19 -29.21
N ASP A 129 -10.50 -1.48 -28.01
CA ASP A 129 -9.09 -1.83 -27.86
C ASP A 129 -8.75 -3.17 -28.52
N LYS A 130 -7.52 -3.27 -29.01
CA LYS A 130 -6.98 -4.49 -29.63
C LYS A 130 -5.81 -5.00 -28.81
N ALA A 131 -5.80 -6.31 -28.57
CA ALA A 131 -4.66 -6.98 -27.98
C ALA A 131 -3.43 -6.81 -28.87
N ASP A 132 -2.30 -6.52 -28.25
CA ASP A 132 -0.99 -6.33 -28.88
C ASP A 132 0.04 -7.32 -28.30
N ASN A 133 1.33 -7.01 -28.43
CA ASN A 133 2.42 -7.85 -27.91
C ASN A 133 2.57 -7.78 -26.38
N ASN A 134 2.00 -6.76 -25.74
CA ASN A 134 2.02 -6.55 -24.29
C ASN A 134 0.85 -7.26 -23.58
N THR A 135 0.01 -7.97 -24.35
CA THR A 135 -1.13 -8.74 -23.87
C THR A 135 -0.74 -10.22 -23.69
N PRO A 136 -0.30 -10.67 -22.50
CA PRO A 136 0.19 -12.03 -22.29
C PRO A 136 -0.90 -13.09 -22.41
N ASP A 137 -2.17 -12.73 -22.14
CA ASP A 137 -3.30 -13.63 -22.18
C ASP A 137 -4.44 -13.02 -23.03
N LYS A 138 -4.44 -13.35 -24.32
CA LYS A 138 -5.46 -12.88 -25.27
C LYS A 138 -6.85 -13.41 -24.96
N ALA A 139 -6.97 -14.56 -24.28
CA ALA A 139 -8.26 -15.12 -23.91
C ALA A 139 -8.89 -14.31 -22.78
N LEU A 140 -8.11 -14.01 -21.74
CA LEU A 140 -8.52 -13.10 -20.67
C LEU A 140 -8.86 -11.70 -21.21
N TYR A 141 -8.03 -11.16 -22.11
CA TYR A 141 -8.27 -9.86 -22.70
C TYR A 141 -9.64 -9.78 -23.40
N LYS A 142 -9.98 -10.82 -24.18
CA LYS A 142 -11.30 -10.95 -24.84
C LYS A 142 -12.45 -11.14 -23.84
N GLU A 143 -12.21 -11.86 -22.76
CA GLU A 143 -13.16 -12.02 -21.65
C GLU A 143 -13.50 -10.67 -21.02
N LEU A 144 -12.48 -9.91 -20.61
CA LEU A 144 -12.61 -8.59 -19.98
C LEU A 144 -13.34 -7.59 -20.88
N LYS A 145 -13.01 -7.61 -22.17
CA LYS A 145 -13.69 -6.80 -23.18
C LYS A 145 -15.19 -7.08 -23.28
N LYS A 146 -15.59 -8.34 -23.04
CA LYS A 146 -17.01 -8.75 -23.06
C LYS A 146 -17.72 -8.46 -21.73
N SER A 147 -17.04 -8.71 -20.60
CA SER A 147 -17.64 -8.53 -19.28
C SER A 147 -17.73 -7.07 -18.85
N GLY A 148 -16.82 -6.22 -19.35
CA GLY A 148 -16.71 -4.83 -18.93
C GLY A 148 -16.20 -4.68 -17.49
N LEU A 149 -15.62 -5.75 -16.91
CA LEU A 149 -15.07 -5.69 -15.56
C LEU A 149 -13.92 -4.68 -15.47
N ASN A 150 -13.79 -4.08 -14.29
CA ASN A 150 -12.76 -3.10 -14.01
C ASN A 150 -11.39 -3.75 -13.84
N GLY A 151 -10.35 -2.98 -14.16
CA GLY A 151 -8.95 -3.32 -13.99
C GLY A 151 -8.32 -2.48 -12.90
N PHE A 152 -7.14 -2.92 -12.47
CA PHE A 152 -6.29 -2.14 -11.59
C PHE A 152 -4.86 -2.20 -12.12
N LYS A 153 -4.18 -1.07 -12.20
CA LYS A 153 -2.76 -1.01 -12.55
C LYS A 153 -1.94 -0.57 -11.36
N TYR A 154 -0.73 -1.10 -11.25
CA TYR A 154 0.25 -0.64 -10.29
C TYR A 154 1.66 -0.86 -10.84
N ARG A 155 2.60 -0.06 -10.34
CA ARG A 155 4.01 -0.12 -10.75
C ARG A 155 4.76 -1.17 -9.96
N LEU A 156 5.62 -1.91 -10.66
CA LEU A 156 6.73 -2.65 -10.07
C LEU A 156 8.02 -1.82 -10.05
N GLY A 157 8.03 -0.70 -10.77
CA GLY A 157 9.19 0.14 -11.03
C GLY A 157 8.89 1.24 -12.07
N LYS A 158 9.93 1.83 -12.66
CA LYS A 158 9.89 2.98 -13.58
C LYS A 158 9.22 2.62 -14.90
N GLU A 159 9.54 1.45 -15.45
CA GLU A 159 9.20 1.06 -16.81
C GLU A 159 8.15 -0.06 -16.86
N ASP A 160 7.78 -0.63 -15.70
CA ASP A 160 6.91 -1.80 -15.63
C ASP A 160 5.64 -1.50 -14.82
N ASN A 161 4.53 -1.22 -15.52
CA ASN A 161 3.20 -1.34 -14.94
C ASN A 161 2.66 -2.76 -15.15
N LEU A 162 2.08 -3.30 -14.09
CA LEU A 162 1.25 -4.50 -14.15
C LEU A 162 -0.21 -4.11 -14.14
N TYR A 163 -0.96 -4.63 -15.10
CA TYR A 163 -2.39 -4.45 -15.21
C TYR A 163 -3.07 -5.77 -14.86
N ILE A 164 -3.85 -5.75 -13.78
CA ILE A 164 -4.55 -6.92 -13.26
C ILE A 164 -6.05 -6.74 -13.36
N ALA A 165 -6.75 -7.84 -13.58
CA ALA A 165 -8.21 -7.88 -13.58
C ALA A 165 -8.70 -9.28 -13.15
N TRP A 166 -9.98 -9.36 -12.80
CA TRP A 166 -10.63 -10.62 -12.44
C TRP A 166 -11.03 -11.41 -13.69
N SER A 167 -10.65 -12.68 -13.76
CA SER A 167 -11.24 -13.64 -14.69
C SER A 167 -12.45 -14.30 -14.04
N GLU A 168 -13.64 -14.07 -14.57
CA GLU A 168 -14.86 -14.79 -14.20
C GLU A 168 -14.74 -16.27 -14.57
N LYS A 169 -14.10 -16.58 -15.70
CA LYS A 169 -13.92 -17.96 -16.15
C LYS A 169 -13.03 -18.76 -15.20
N GLU A 170 -11.90 -18.18 -14.78
CA GLU A 170 -10.92 -18.86 -13.91
C GLU A 170 -11.11 -18.58 -12.42
N GLN A 171 -12.03 -17.67 -12.06
CA GLN A 171 -12.32 -17.26 -10.69
C GLN A 171 -11.05 -16.83 -9.93
N LYS A 172 -10.17 -16.07 -10.60
CA LYS A 172 -8.94 -15.52 -10.02
C LYS A 172 -8.52 -14.23 -10.69
N VAL A 173 -7.72 -13.45 -9.99
CA VAL A 173 -7.07 -12.25 -10.53
C VAL A 173 -5.88 -12.65 -11.38
N LYS A 174 -5.77 -12.06 -12.57
CA LYS A 174 -4.72 -12.35 -13.55
C LYS A 174 -4.16 -11.07 -14.14
N ILE A 175 -2.92 -11.13 -14.60
CA ILE A 175 -2.30 -10.06 -15.38
C ILE A 175 -2.87 -10.14 -16.80
N TYR A 176 -3.53 -9.09 -17.27
CA TYR A 176 -4.07 -9.02 -18.63
C TYR A 176 -3.23 -8.15 -19.57
N TYR A 177 -2.39 -7.28 -19.02
CA TYR A 177 -1.51 -6.42 -19.79
C TYR A 177 -0.24 -6.10 -18.99
N LYS A 178 0.89 -5.98 -19.68
CA LYS A 178 2.19 -5.62 -19.12
C LYS A 178 2.83 -4.56 -20.00
N CYS A 179 3.00 -3.36 -19.49
CA CYS A 179 3.60 -2.27 -20.25
C CYS A 179 4.13 -1.22 -19.29
N CYS A 180 5.24 -0.60 -19.68
CA CYS A 180 5.31 0.83 -19.96
C CYS A 180 4.11 1.70 -19.52
#